data_AF-A0A0G2HSJ6-F1
#
_entry.id   AF-A0A0G2HSJ6-F1
#
_cell.length_a   1.000
_cell.length_b   1.000
_cell.length_c   1.000
_cell.angle_alpha   90.00
_cell.angle_beta   90.00
_cell.angle_gamma   90.00
#
_symmetry.space_group_name_H-M   'P 1'
#
loop_
_entity.id
_entity.type
_entity.pdbx_description
1 polymer ?
#
loop_
_entity_poly.entity_id
_entity_poly.type
_entity_poly.pdbx_seq_one_letter_code
_entity_poly.pdbx_strand_id
1 'polypeptide(L)'
;MGAAPGPAVANQTSATYTSTNTVFTFDVEGKVTLKATFLSPVYPNDLLKQSLQHSYVDVTAVSADGASHSVQVYLDSSGELASGRDPSQAITWDHGTNGGVEYHTFQLSDQRQFTELSDQPAWGQWFVSTADTDGVTWRIGQDTAVRGQFVDNRTLDNTKDTNFRAINVDWPVFAFSKDLGTVSGSETGVLFTLGLSQDSVVNYQGNSSSATALSGLWKSAYSSAEDAMAAFYNDYSSARSAMAELDSKIETDTSNAGGQNYTTLTTLGVRQVFAASVPAQGTQTYLFLKEISSNGDTNTVDVIFPAAPLLFYLNETLVKLLLDPLYENQESGHYPNTYAIHDLGVFPNALGYPEGNDEPMQVEESGNMIILTLAYAQRSGDTAYLSQHWDKLNQWAGYLVNDSLIPAEQLSTDDFAGTLANQTNLALKGIIGLKAMGQVANLTGNVVTYDATAEEYLPQWQNFGVNLDASPPHSVLTYNDPSSHGLLYNIYADRLLGLNFVPQQIYDIQSEFYPTLATDFGVPLDTRHNWIKSDWELWAAAVASEETKKMFIDKQVYWINNTPQTIPYGDLIDGDTGGYTPNQFRARPVMGGMFSLLALP
;
A
#
# COMPACT_ATOMS: atom_id res chain seq x y z
N MET A 1 6.82 -19.72 -13.33
CA MET A 1 6.39 -18.39 -13.82
C MET A 1 6.46 -18.37 -15.33
N GLY A 2 5.46 -17.79 -16.00
CA GLY A 2 5.34 -17.75 -17.46
C GLY A 2 4.89 -19.09 -18.07
N ALA A 3 3.70 -19.14 -18.67
CA ALA A 3 3.25 -20.29 -19.47
C ALA A 3 3.64 -20.11 -20.96
N ALA A 4 4.69 -19.33 -21.23
CA ALA A 4 5.18 -19.14 -22.58
C ALA A 4 5.65 -20.49 -23.13
N PRO A 5 5.28 -20.86 -24.37
CA PRO A 5 5.78 -22.06 -25.02
C PRO A 5 7.31 -22.04 -25.03
N GLY A 6 7.94 -23.15 -24.63
CA GLY A 6 9.38 -23.17 -24.43
C GLY A 6 9.91 -24.55 -24.02
N PRO A 7 11.18 -24.61 -23.55
CA PRO A 7 11.76 -25.83 -23.01
C PRO A 7 10.99 -26.36 -21.79
N ALA A 8 11.33 -27.58 -21.36
CA ALA A 8 10.72 -28.18 -20.18
C ALA A 8 10.86 -27.27 -18.94
N VAL A 9 9.80 -27.19 -18.15
CA VAL A 9 9.80 -26.38 -16.92
C VAL A 9 10.67 -27.03 -15.84
N ALA A 10 11.43 -26.22 -15.11
CA ALA A 10 12.16 -26.68 -13.93
C ALA A 10 11.18 -27.01 -12.78
N ASN A 11 11.60 -27.90 -11.88
CA ASN A 11 10.78 -28.30 -10.74
C ASN A 11 10.90 -27.27 -9.61
N GLN A 12 9.86 -26.49 -9.34
CA GLN A 12 9.85 -25.55 -8.21
C GLN A 12 9.78 -26.32 -6.89
N THR A 13 10.81 -26.22 -6.05
CA THR A 13 10.91 -26.94 -4.78
C THR A 13 10.48 -26.10 -3.58
N SER A 14 10.55 -24.77 -3.67
CA SER A 14 10.06 -23.86 -2.63
C SER A 14 9.71 -22.47 -3.15
N ALA A 15 8.86 -21.77 -2.40
CA ALA A 15 8.62 -20.35 -2.50
C ALA A 15 8.55 -19.77 -1.07
N THR A 16 9.32 -18.73 -0.80
CA THR A 16 9.34 -18.03 0.51
C THR A 16 9.26 -16.54 0.28
N TYR A 17 8.73 -15.80 1.25
CA TYR A 17 8.64 -14.35 1.19
C TYR A 17 9.03 -13.72 2.52
N THR A 18 9.50 -12.48 2.44
CA THR A 18 9.66 -11.55 3.56
C THR A 18 8.89 -10.27 3.23
N SER A 19 9.06 -9.23 4.05
CA SER A 19 8.41 -7.94 3.83
C SER A 19 8.85 -7.30 2.53
N THR A 20 10.05 -7.62 2.05
CA THR A 20 10.67 -6.99 0.87
C THR A 20 11.11 -8.00 -0.20
N ASN A 21 11.29 -9.29 0.13
CA ASN A 21 11.76 -10.33 -0.78
C ASN A 21 10.68 -11.37 -1.13
N THR A 22 10.80 -11.97 -2.31
CA THR A 22 10.14 -13.22 -2.68
C THR A 22 11.18 -14.11 -3.37
N VAL A 23 11.39 -15.32 -2.87
CA VAL A 23 12.44 -16.23 -3.35
C VAL A 23 11.79 -17.52 -3.85
N PHE A 24 12.06 -17.87 -5.09
CA PHE A 24 11.70 -19.16 -5.68
C PHE A 24 12.95 -20.02 -5.82
N THR A 25 12.88 -21.28 -5.39
CA THR A 25 13.94 -22.27 -5.62
C THR A 25 13.46 -23.34 -6.58
N PHE A 26 14.30 -23.66 -7.56
CA PHE A 26 14.03 -24.66 -8.58
C PHE A 26 15.14 -25.71 -8.62
N ASP A 27 14.73 -26.98 -8.72
CA ASP A 27 15.58 -28.09 -9.10
C ASP A 27 15.54 -28.28 -10.62
N VAL A 28 16.71 -28.29 -11.25
CA VAL A 28 16.87 -28.51 -12.69
C VAL A 28 17.49 -29.89 -12.89
N GLU A 29 16.65 -30.88 -13.17
CA GLU A 29 17.02 -32.28 -13.42
C GLU A 29 17.87 -32.95 -12.31
N GLY A 30 17.79 -32.51 -11.06
CA GLY A 30 18.67 -32.97 -9.98
C GLY A 30 20.14 -32.54 -10.13
N LYS A 31 20.46 -31.64 -11.06
CA LYS A 31 21.84 -31.23 -11.41
C LYS A 31 22.21 -29.86 -10.92
N VAL A 32 21.27 -28.90 -11.01
CA VAL A 32 21.48 -27.50 -10.65
C VAL A 32 20.34 -27.03 -9.77
N THR A 33 20.66 -26.40 -8.67
CA THR A 33 19.71 -25.60 -7.88
C THR A 33 19.75 -24.17 -8.39
N LEU A 34 18.63 -23.68 -8.91
CA LEU A 34 18.45 -22.30 -9.35
C LEU A 34 17.60 -21.55 -8.31
N LYS A 35 18.02 -20.35 -7.91
CA LYS A 35 17.21 -19.45 -7.09
C LYS A 35 16.93 -18.17 -7.88
N ALA A 36 15.68 -17.72 -7.84
CA ALA A 36 15.27 -16.41 -8.33
C ALA A 36 14.73 -15.60 -7.15
N THR A 37 15.44 -14.54 -6.79
CA THR A 37 15.11 -13.63 -5.70
C THR A 37 14.60 -12.31 -6.27
N PHE A 38 13.32 -12.04 -6.04
CA PHE A 38 12.69 -10.76 -6.33
C PHE A 38 12.81 -9.87 -5.10
N LEU A 39 13.54 -8.77 -5.22
CA LEU A 39 13.69 -7.78 -4.16
C LEU A 39 13.05 -6.47 -4.62
N SER A 40 12.03 -6.04 -3.89
CA SER A 40 11.35 -4.75 -4.09
C SER A 40 11.60 -3.89 -2.86
N PRO A 41 12.62 -3.01 -2.89
CA PRO A 41 13.04 -2.27 -1.72
C PRO A 41 11.96 -1.32 -1.20
N VAL A 42 11.92 -1.14 0.13
CA VAL A 42 11.05 -0.20 0.83
C VAL A 42 11.92 0.65 1.75
N TYR A 43 11.88 1.98 1.58
CA TYR A 43 12.73 2.94 2.28
C TYR A 43 11.91 4.00 3.02
N PRO A 44 11.38 3.69 4.22
CA PRO A 44 10.55 4.61 5.00
C PRO A 44 11.29 5.88 5.44
N ASN A 45 12.62 5.81 5.54
CA ASN A 45 13.49 6.88 6.01
C ASN A 45 14.34 7.52 4.90
N ASP A 46 14.20 7.08 3.65
CA ASP A 46 14.95 7.61 2.51
C ASP A 46 14.01 7.71 1.30
N LEU A 47 13.25 8.81 1.24
CA LEU A 47 12.27 9.03 0.18
C LEU A 47 12.92 9.18 -1.20
N LEU A 48 14.19 9.60 -1.27
CA LEU A 48 14.91 9.66 -2.53
C LEU A 48 15.06 8.23 -3.09
N LYS A 49 15.52 7.28 -2.28
CA LYS A 49 15.56 5.86 -2.70
C LYS A 49 14.17 5.28 -2.93
N GLN A 50 13.18 5.62 -2.09
CA GLN A 50 11.79 5.18 -2.27
C GLN A 50 11.18 5.66 -3.61
N SER A 51 11.65 6.81 -4.12
CA SER A 51 11.17 7.38 -5.39
C SER A 51 11.72 6.68 -6.64
N LEU A 52 12.71 5.80 -6.48
CA LEU A 52 13.22 4.95 -7.55
C LEU A 52 12.29 3.73 -7.69
N GLN A 53 11.30 3.82 -8.60
CA GLN A 53 10.31 2.78 -8.86
C GLN A 53 10.90 1.60 -9.68
N HIS A 54 11.89 0.94 -9.09
CA HIS A 54 12.62 -0.18 -9.67
C HIS A 54 12.63 -1.37 -8.70
N SER A 55 12.80 -2.58 -9.22
CA SER A 55 12.95 -3.82 -8.46
C SER A 55 14.08 -4.67 -9.03
N TYR A 56 14.66 -5.51 -8.20
CA TYR A 56 15.73 -6.43 -8.57
C TYR A 56 15.21 -7.84 -8.80
N VAL A 57 15.86 -8.54 -9.71
CA VAL A 57 15.74 -9.99 -9.91
C VAL A 57 17.15 -10.58 -9.87
N ASP A 58 17.53 -11.13 -8.73
CA ASP A 58 18.81 -11.83 -8.55
C ASP A 58 18.63 -13.32 -8.84
N VAL A 59 19.36 -13.82 -9.83
CA VAL A 59 19.29 -15.22 -10.25
C VAL A 59 20.63 -15.90 -9.96
N THR A 60 20.63 -16.89 -9.07
CA THR A 60 21.82 -17.67 -8.72
C THR A 60 21.65 -19.14 -9.05
N ALA A 61 22.77 -19.80 -9.38
CA ALA A 61 22.86 -21.22 -9.69
C ALA A 61 24.03 -21.86 -8.92
N VAL A 62 23.82 -23.09 -8.45
CA VAL A 62 24.85 -23.93 -7.81
C VAL A 62 24.62 -25.39 -8.18
N SER A 63 25.68 -26.18 -8.28
CA SER A 63 25.60 -27.62 -8.53
C SER A 63 24.87 -28.33 -7.38
N ALA A 64 23.90 -29.17 -7.73
CA ALA A 64 23.15 -30.02 -6.81
C ALA A 64 23.69 -31.46 -6.74
N ASP A 65 24.36 -31.92 -7.80
CA ASP A 65 24.91 -33.29 -7.91
C ASP A 65 26.43 -33.37 -7.64
N GLY A 66 27.07 -32.23 -7.39
CA GLY A 66 28.53 -32.12 -7.18
C GLY A 66 29.35 -32.15 -8.46
N ALA A 67 28.73 -32.26 -9.63
CA ALA A 67 29.38 -32.13 -10.93
C ALA A 67 29.42 -30.66 -11.41
N SER A 68 30.27 -30.40 -12.39
CA SER A 68 30.36 -29.09 -13.05
C SER A 68 29.35 -29.00 -14.21
N HIS A 69 28.58 -27.92 -14.26
CA HIS A 69 27.56 -27.68 -15.28
C HIS A 69 27.81 -26.35 -16.01
N SER A 70 27.56 -26.32 -17.31
CA SER A 70 27.50 -25.06 -18.07
C SER A 70 26.10 -24.48 -17.94
N VAL A 71 25.99 -23.24 -17.46
CA VAL A 71 24.70 -22.61 -17.17
C VAL A 71 24.63 -21.23 -17.81
N GLN A 72 23.57 -20.99 -18.59
CA GLN A 72 23.20 -19.68 -19.11
C GLN A 72 21.85 -19.28 -18.54
N VAL A 73 21.71 -18.01 -18.17
CA VAL A 73 20.46 -17.42 -17.67
C VAL A 73 19.92 -16.47 -18.72
N TYR A 74 18.61 -16.54 -19.00
CA TYR A 74 17.90 -15.65 -19.91
C TYR A 74 16.74 -14.99 -19.16
N LEU A 75 16.54 -13.69 -19.38
CA LEU A 75 15.40 -12.93 -18.90
C LEU A 75 14.91 -12.01 -20.01
N ASP A 76 13.60 -12.00 -20.26
CA ASP A 76 12.95 -10.98 -21.09
C ASP A 76 11.79 -10.32 -20.38
N SER A 77 11.49 -9.09 -20.83
CA SER A 77 10.21 -8.42 -20.59
C SER A 77 9.53 -8.18 -21.92
N SER A 78 8.20 -8.36 -21.98
CA SER A 78 7.42 -7.90 -23.13
C SER A 78 7.10 -6.41 -23.03
N GLY A 79 6.78 -5.79 -24.16
CA GLY A 79 6.24 -4.43 -24.23
C GLY A 79 4.90 -4.24 -23.52
N GLU A 80 4.21 -5.31 -23.13
CA GLU A 80 2.91 -5.25 -22.45
C GLU A 80 2.98 -4.52 -21.11
N LEU A 81 4.16 -4.49 -20.47
CA LEU A 81 4.34 -3.72 -19.23
C LEU A 81 4.09 -2.22 -19.41
N ALA A 82 4.08 -1.67 -20.62
CA ALA A 82 3.77 -0.26 -20.87
C ALA A 82 2.31 -0.02 -21.32
N SER A 83 1.48 -1.06 -21.41
CA SER A 83 0.26 -1.04 -22.24
C SER A 83 -1.04 -0.73 -21.51
N GLY A 84 -1.07 -0.79 -20.18
CA GLY A 84 -2.30 -0.69 -19.41
C GLY A 84 -3.36 -1.72 -19.82
N ARG A 85 -2.91 -2.95 -20.12
CA ARG A 85 -3.71 -4.09 -20.64
C ARG A 85 -4.21 -3.94 -22.08
N ASP A 86 -3.79 -2.93 -22.82
CA ASP A 86 -4.13 -2.76 -24.24
C ASP A 86 -2.91 -3.05 -25.15
N PRO A 87 -2.73 -4.29 -25.64
CA PRO A 87 -1.59 -4.62 -26.48
C PRO A 87 -1.70 -4.05 -27.90
N SER A 88 -2.77 -3.31 -28.25
CA SER A 88 -2.84 -2.60 -29.54
C SER A 88 -2.04 -1.28 -29.54
N GLN A 89 -1.60 -0.82 -28.37
CA GLN A 89 -0.80 0.40 -28.22
C GLN A 89 0.56 0.26 -28.90
N ALA A 90 0.98 1.31 -29.61
CA ALA A 90 2.32 1.41 -30.20
C ALA A 90 3.35 1.79 -29.14
N ILE A 91 4.52 1.17 -29.20
CA ILE A 91 5.65 1.49 -28.32
C ILE A 91 6.90 1.83 -29.14
N THR A 92 7.73 2.69 -28.57
CA THR A 92 9.11 2.90 -29.01
C THR A 92 10.06 2.30 -28.00
N TRP A 93 11.27 1.95 -28.43
CA TRP A 93 12.27 1.36 -27.55
C TRP A 93 13.68 1.74 -27.95
N ASP A 94 14.61 1.58 -27.02
CA ASP A 94 16.03 1.76 -27.27
C ASP A 94 16.88 0.81 -26.43
N HIS A 95 18.18 0.81 -26.70
CA HIS A 95 19.19 0.05 -25.99
C HIS A 95 20.41 0.94 -25.76
N GLY A 96 21.03 0.84 -24.59
CA GLY A 96 22.24 1.58 -24.29
C GLY A 96 22.97 1.07 -23.05
N THR A 97 24.04 1.77 -22.71
CA THR A 97 24.87 1.51 -21.53
C THR A 97 25.03 2.80 -20.74
N ASN A 98 24.91 2.75 -19.41
CA ASN A 98 25.23 3.86 -18.52
C ASN A 98 25.81 3.35 -17.20
N GLY A 99 26.89 3.97 -16.68
CA GLY A 99 27.44 3.63 -15.37
C GLY A 99 27.82 2.16 -15.16
N GLY A 100 28.27 1.46 -16.21
CA GLY A 100 28.59 0.02 -16.15
C GLY A 100 27.37 -0.91 -16.19
N VAL A 101 26.21 -0.38 -16.56
CA VAL A 101 24.93 -1.09 -16.65
C VAL A 101 24.44 -1.03 -18.10
N GLU A 102 24.13 -2.18 -18.66
CA GLU A 102 23.49 -2.32 -19.97
C GLU A 102 21.98 -2.37 -19.79
N TYR A 103 21.23 -1.64 -20.63
CA TYR A 103 19.79 -1.48 -20.47
C TYR A 103 19.04 -1.49 -21.81
N HIS A 104 17.78 -1.91 -21.73
CA HIS A 104 16.76 -1.65 -22.74
C HIS A 104 15.75 -0.68 -22.15
N THR A 105 15.26 0.26 -22.97
CA THR A 105 14.11 1.09 -22.63
C THR A 105 12.94 0.84 -23.55
N PHE A 106 11.74 1.00 -23.03
CA PHE A 106 10.52 1.00 -23.84
C PHE A 106 9.42 1.86 -23.21
N GLN A 107 8.56 2.40 -24.05
CA GLN A 107 7.50 3.32 -23.64
C GLN A 107 6.42 3.42 -24.72
N LEU A 108 5.22 3.85 -24.34
CA LEU A 108 4.18 4.19 -25.31
C LEU A 108 4.70 5.25 -26.31
N SER A 109 4.40 5.07 -27.59
CA SER A 109 4.69 6.06 -28.62
C SER A 109 3.86 7.33 -28.44
N ASP A 110 2.62 7.17 -27.96
CA ASP A 110 1.74 8.26 -27.57
C ASP A 110 1.61 8.28 -26.04
N GLN A 111 2.44 9.09 -25.39
CA GLN A 111 2.41 9.23 -23.94
C GLN A 111 1.40 10.29 -23.51
N ARG A 112 0.56 9.94 -22.55
CA ARG A 112 -0.44 10.84 -21.96
C ARG A 112 -0.11 11.06 -20.49
N GLN A 113 0.54 12.19 -20.21
CA GLN A 113 0.87 12.56 -18.83
C GLN A 113 -0.40 12.66 -17.99
N PHE A 114 -0.28 12.23 -16.74
CA PHE A 114 -1.35 12.26 -15.75
C PHE A 114 -2.62 11.49 -16.16
N THR A 115 -2.46 10.45 -16.97
CA THR A 115 -3.55 9.57 -17.41
C THR A 115 -3.18 8.12 -17.11
N GLU A 116 -4.12 7.35 -16.59
CA GLU A 116 -3.96 5.90 -16.42
C GLU A 116 -4.76 5.10 -17.46
N LEU A 117 -4.23 3.94 -17.80
CA LEU A 117 -4.87 2.89 -18.59
C LEU A 117 -4.95 1.63 -17.72
N SER A 118 -6.15 1.24 -17.29
CA SER A 118 -6.37 0.09 -16.41
C SER A 118 -5.43 0.09 -15.18
N ASP A 119 -5.41 1.20 -14.44
CA ASP A 119 -4.56 1.44 -13.25
C ASP A 119 -3.04 1.50 -13.51
N GLN A 120 -2.61 1.66 -14.76
CA GLN A 120 -1.20 1.85 -15.11
C GLN A 120 -0.97 3.22 -15.76
N PRO A 121 0.08 3.99 -15.39
CA PRO A 121 0.36 5.26 -16.04
C PRO A 121 0.60 5.10 -17.54
N ALA A 122 -0.04 5.97 -18.33
CA ALA A 122 0.10 6.04 -19.79
C ALA A 122 1.32 6.87 -20.23
N TRP A 123 2.30 7.08 -19.35
CA TRP A 123 3.54 7.81 -19.62
C TRP A 123 4.66 7.33 -18.71
N GLY A 124 5.89 7.62 -19.11
CA GLY A 124 7.12 7.17 -18.44
C GLY A 124 7.91 6.20 -19.30
N GLN A 125 9.15 5.98 -18.87
CA GLN A 125 10.13 5.12 -19.55
C GLN A 125 10.38 3.89 -18.69
N TRP A 126 10.08 2.71 -19.24
CA TRP A 126 10.42 1.44 -18.61
C TRP A 126 11.87 1.08 -18.90
N PHE A 127 12.50 0.44 -17.92
CA PHE A 127 13.88 -0.05 -17.99
C PHE A 127 13.90 -1.54 -17.68
N VAL A 128 14.62 -2.31 -18.49
CA VAL A 128 15.14 -3.63 -18.14
C VAL A 128 16.65 -3.53 -18.23
N SER A 129 17.39 -3.98 -17.22
CA SER A 129 18.84 -3.81 -17.20
C SER A 129 19.60 -4.89 -16.46
N THR A 130 20.90 -4.99 -16.73
CA THR A 130 21.89 -5.90 -16.14
C THR A 130 23.28 -5.25 -16.20
N ALA A 131 24.27 -5.79 -15.50
CA ALA A 131 25.65 -5.30 -15.61
C ALA A 131 26.22 -5.48 -17.02
N ASP A 132 26.87 -4.44 -17.54
CA ASP A 132 27.64 -4.48 -18.79
C ASP A 132 28.96 -5.23 -18.54
N THR A 133 28.95 -6.54 -18.77
CA THR A 133 30.07 -7.45 -18.46
C THR A 133 30.23 -8.55 -19.48
N ASP A 134 31.43 -9.10 -19.60
CA ASP A 134 31.73 -10.24 -20.48
C ASP A 134 30.74 -11.39 -20.28
N GLY A 135 30.27 -11.98 -21.38
CA GLY A 135 29.29 -13.07 -21.36
C GLY A 135 27.84 -12.61 -21.22
N VAL A 136 27.57 -11.31 -21.13
CA VAL A 136 26.24 -10.76 -21.40
C VAL A 136 26.04 -10.62 -22.91
N THR A 137 24.88 -11.06 -23.38
CA THR A 137 24.39 -10.79 -24.73
C THR A 137 22.93 -10.38 -24.66
N TRP A 138 22.45 -9.60 -25.62
CA TRP A 138 21.10 -9.05 -25.60
C TRP A 138 20.44 -9.10 -26.97
N ARG A 139 19.12 -8.91 -26.99
CA ARG A 139 18.36 -8.71 -28.23
C ARG A 139 17.05 -8.00 -27.94
N ILE A 140 16.69 -7.06 -28.81
CA ILE A 140 15.32 -6.52 -28.90
C ILE A 140 14.70 -7.01 -30.19
N GLY A 141 13.53 -7.64 -30.11
CA GLY A 141 12.80 -8.13 -31.29
C GLY A 141 11.57 -8.97 -30.92
N GLN A 142 11.03 -9.69 -31.90
CA GLN A 142 9.87 -10.57 -31.70
C GLN A 142 10.15 -11.70 -30.71
N ASP A 143 9.25 -11.91 -29.76
CA ASP A 143 9.30 -12.93 -28.70
C ASP A 143 9.75 -14.31 -29.18
N THR A 144 9.11 -14.86 -30.21
CA THR A 144 9.43 -16.21 -30.74
C THR A 144 10.82 -16.28 -31.36
N ALA A 145 11.25 -15.22 -32.05
CA ALA A 145 12.57 -15.15 -32.66
C ALA A 145 13.68 -14.96 -31.61
N VAL A 146 13.44 -14.11 -30.60
CA VAL A 146 14.39 -13.82 -29.53
C VAL A 146 14.56 -15.04 -28.61
N ARG A 147 13.45 -15.65 -28.17
CA ARG A 147 13.48 -16.87 -27.35
C ARG A 147 14.06 -18.05 -28.13
N GLY A 148 13.70 -18.19 -29.41
CA GLY A 148 14.25 -19.21 -30.30
C GLY A 148 15.78 -19.08 -30.46
N GLN A 149 16.27 -17.85 -30.66
CA GLN A 149 17.71 -17.57 -30.73
C GLN A 149 18.45 -18.10 -29.49
N PHE A 150 17.94 -17.85 -28.28
CA PHE A 150 18.54 -18.35 -27.05
C PHE A 150 18.45 -19.87 -26.93
N VAL A 151 17.30 -20.48 -27.24
CA VAL A 151 17.12 -21.95 -27.20
C VAL A 151 18.11 -22.65 -28.14
N ASP A 152 18.33 -22.10 -29.33
CA ASP A 152 19.17 -22.71 -30.37
C ASP A 152 20.66 -22.45 -30.17
N ASN A 153 21.05 -21.31 -29.58
CA ASN A 153 22.45 -20.86 -29.53
C ASN A 153 23.00 -20.68 -28.12
N ARG A 154 22.15 -20.64 -27.09
CA ARG A 154 22.49 -20.33 -25.68
C ARG A 154 23.05 -18.91 -25.49
N THR A 155 22.99 -18.08 -26.52
CA THR A 155 23.37 -16.67 -26.52
C THR A 155 22.40 -15.89 -27.40
N LEU A 156 22.35 -14.58 -27.18
CA LEU A 156 21.71 -13.62 -28.07
C LEU A 156 22.74 -13.05 -29.06
N ASP A 157 22.28 -12.30 -30.06
CA ASP A 157 23.10 -11.85 -31.20
C ASP A 157 23.46 -10.35 -31.15
N ASN A 158 23.14 -9.67 -30.04
CA ASN A 158 23.40 -8.25 -29.81
C ASN A 158 22.78 -7.35 -30.89
N THR A 159 21.53 -7.65 -31.25
CA THR A 159 20.79 -6.91 -32.26
C THR A 159 19.59 -6.17 -31.69
N LYS A 160 19.36 -4.97 -32.25
CA LYS A 160 18.19 -4.14 -31.96
C LYS A 160 17.31 -4.09 -33.20
N ASP A 161 16.07 -4.56 -33.07
CA ASP A 161 15.03 -4.23 -34.03
C ASP A 161 14.72 -2.74 -33.97
N THR A 162 14.66 -2.05 -35.12
CA THR A 162 14.37 -0.60 -35.19
C THR A 162 12.98 -0.28 -35.71
N ASN A 163 12.16 -1.29 -36.01
CA ASN A 163 10.80 -1.07 -36.50
C ASN A 163 9.83 -0.98 -35.31
N PHE A 164 9.56 0.24 -34.84
CA PHE A 164 8.58 0.49 -33.78
C PHE A 164 7.16 0.13 -34.24
N ARG A 165 6.37 -0.49 -33.36
CA ARG A 165 5.06 -1.06 -33.71
C ARG A 165 4.15 -1.23 -32.48
N ALA A 166 2.90 -1.61 -32.74
CA ALA A 166 1.96 -2.06 -31.72
C ALA A 166 2.44 -3.34 -31.04
N ILE A 167 2.21 -3.46 -29.72
CA ILE A 167 2.72 -4.60 -28.92
C ILE A 167 2.22 -5.94 -29.44
N ASN A 168 0.99 -6.00 -29.96
CA ASN A 168 0.41 -7.22 -30.53
C ASN A 168 0.88 -7.56 -31.95
N VAL A 169 1.81 -6.80 -32.53
CA VAL A 169 2.44 -7.08 -33.83
C VAL A 169 3.87 -7.53 -33.58
N ASP A 170 4.23 -8.74 -34.00
CA ASP A 170 5.57 -9.33 -33.78
C ASP A 170 6.08 -9.12 -32.34
N TRP A 171 5.26 -9.50 -31.37
CA TRP A 171 5.36 -9.24 -29.92
C TRP A 171 6.76 -8.82 -29.45
N PRO A 172 7.05 -7.51 -29.31
CA PRO A 172 8.39 -7.05 -28.97
C PRO A 172 8.75 -7.42 -27.53
N VAL A 173 9.93 -8.03 -27.37
CA VAL A 173 10.54 -8.33 -26.07
C VAL A 173 11.94 -7.72 -25.95
N PHE A 174 12.31 -7.42 -24.72
CA PHE A 174 13.57 -6.78 -24.32
C PHE A 174 14.38 -7.78 -23.50
N ALA A 175 15.32 -8.47 -24.15
CA ALA A 175 15.97 -9.64 -23.57
C ALA A 175 17.45 -9.41 -23.27
N PHE A 176 17.87 -10.01 -22.16
CA PHE A 176 19.27 -10.23 -21.80
C PHE A 176 19.51 -11.71 -21.56
N SER A 177 20.73 -12.17 -21.83
CA SER A 177 21.22 -13.44 -21.35
C SER A 177 22.63 -13.30 -20.79
N LYS A 178 22.94 -14.05 -19.74
CA LYS A 178 24.27 -14.14 -19.13
C LYS A 178 24.77 -15.58 -19.17
N ASP A 179 25.98 -15.78 -19.70
CA ASP A 179 26.74 -17.01 -19.48
C ASP A 179 27.41 -16.98 -18.10
N LEU A 180 27.00 -17.89 -17.21
CA LEU A 180 27.60 -18.06 -15.88
C LEU A 180 28.87 -18.93 -15.94
N GLY A 181 29.19 -19.49 -17.12
CA GLY A 181 30.33 -20.37 -17.31
C GLY A 181 30.12 -21.71 -16.62
N THR A 182 31.14 -22.18 -15.88
CA THR A 182 31.11 -23.48 -15.20
C THR A 182 30.63 -23.32 -13.75
N VAL A 183 29.37 -23.69 -13.50
CA VAL A 183 28.77 -23.74 -12.17
C VAL A 183 29.14 -25.04 -11.48
N SER A 184 29.67 -24.95 -10.26
CA SER A 184 30.08 -26.10 -9.45
C SER A 184 29.66 -25.90 -7.99
N GLY A 185 30.57 -25.99 -7.02
CA GLY A 185 30.25 -25.98 -5.59
C GLY A 185 29.94 -24.60 -4.98
N SER A 186 30.10 -23.51 -5.72
CA SER A 186 29.81 -22.13 -5.26
C SER A 186 28.69 -21.50 -6.07
N GLU A 187 27.81 -20.74 -5.40
CA GLU A 187 26.77 -19.95 -6.07
C GLU A 187 27.41 -18.96 -7.05
N THR A 188 26.90 -18.94 -8.28
CA THR A 188 27.24 -17.99 -9.34
C THR A 188 25.94 -17.41 -9.88
N GLY A 189 25.89 -16.14 -10.23
CA GLY A 189 24.63 -15.51 -10.60
C GLY A 189 24.74 -14.27 -11.46
N VAL A 190 23.57 -13.71 -11.75
CA VAL A 190 23.37 -12.48 -12.51
C VAL A 190 22.23 -11.69 -11.88
N LEU A 191 22.39 -10.38 -11.86
CA LEU A 191 21.40 -9.45 -11.37
C LEU A 191 20.72 -8.76 -12.57
N PHE A 192 19.39 -8.76 -12.57
CA PHE A 192 18.60 -7.94 -13.46
C PHE A 192 17.82 -6.89 -12.65
N THR A 193 17.43 -5.81 -13.29
CA THR A 193 16.47 -4.83 -12.74
C THR A 193 15.36 -4.52 -13.73
N LEU A 194 14.17 -4.25 -13.21
CA LEU A 194 13.00 -3.78 -13.94
C LEU A 194 12.43 -2.57 -13.20
N GLY A 195 12.12 -1.50 -13.92
CA GLY A 195 11.48 -0.34 -13.30
C GLY A 195 10.92 0.68 -14.28
N LEU A 196 10.22 1.66 -13.72
CA LEU A 196 9.60 2.77 -14.42
C LEU A 196 10.22 4.08 -13.92
N SER A 197 10.55 4.98 -14.85
CA SER A 197 10.97 6.34 -14.52
C SER A 197 9.99 7.33 -15.14
N GLN A 198 9.47 8.22 -14.31
CA GLN A 198 8.57 9.29 -14.71
C GLN A 198 9.14 10.64 -14.27
N ASP A 199 9.23 11.57 -15.22
CA ASP A 199 9.75 12.91 -14.97
C ASP A 199 8.81 13.73 -14.08
N SER A 200 7.51 13.61 -14.33
CA SER A 200 6.43 14.16 -13.54
C SER A 200 5.51 13.03 -13.10
N VAL A 201 5.09 13.07 -11.83
CA VAL A 201 4.39 11.96 -11.17
C VAL A 201 2.97 12.31 -10.75
N VAL A 202 2.71 13.57 -10.37
CA VAL A 202 1.41 14.03 -9.88
C VAL A 202 1.12 15.42 -10.44
N ASN A 203 -0.12 15.65 -10.86
CA ASN A 203 -0.63 16.98 -11.22
C ASN A 203 -1.38 17.54 -10.01
N TYR A 204 -0.85 18.58 -9.37
CA TYR A 204 -1.27 19.01 -8.04
C TYR A 204 -1.71 20.47 -8.01
N GLN A 205 -2.92 20.74 -7.51
CA GLN A 205 -3.43 22.11 -7.32
C GLN A 205 -2.68 22.86 -6.21
N GLY A 206 -2.43 22.19 -5.09
CA GLY A 206 -1.79 22.77 -3.90
C GLY A 206 -2.33 24.13 -3.50
N ASN A 207 -1.42 25.05 -3.19
CA ASN A 207 -1.73 26.44 -2.85
C ASN A 207 -1.67 27.42 -4.02
N SER A 208 -1.52 26.91 -5.24
CA SER A 208 -1.37 27.72 -6.44
C SER A 208 -2.73 28.07 -7.05
N SER A 209 -2.79 29.09 -7.91
CA SER A 209 -4.02 29.42 -8.63
C SER A 209 -4.37 28.43 -9.75
N SER A 210 -3.43 27.55 -10.11
CA SER A 210 -3.58 26.50 -11.11
C SER A 210 -2.72 25.29 -10.77
N ALA A 211 -3.17 24.10 -11.18
CA ALA A 211 -2.43 22.87 -10.99
C ALA A 211 -1.03 22.89 -11.62
N THR A 212 -0.08 22.25 -10.93
CA THR A 212 1.33 22.16 -11.28
C THR A 212 1.76 20.70 -11.37
N ALA A 213 2.54 20.39 -12.41
CA ALA A 213 3.20 19.10 -12.57
C ALA A 213 4.33 18.96 -11.54
N LEU A 214 4.14 18.10 -10.54
CA LEU A 214 5.18 17.75 -9.57
C LEU A 214 6.15 16.74 -10.20
N SER A 215 7.44 16.96 -9.96
CA SER A 215 8.49 16.07 -10.45
C SER A 215 8.64 14.82 -9.59
N GLY A 216 9.11 13.71 -10.16
CA GLY A 216 9.55 12.58 -9.34
C GLY A 216 10.71 12.98 -8.44
N LEU A 217 10.69 12.62 -7.16
CA LEU A 217 11.71 13.06 -6.20
C LEU A 217 13.14 12.66 -6.58
N TRP A 218 13.31 11.56 -7.33
CA TRP A 218 14.59 11.11 -7.88
C TRP A 218 15.31 12.20 -8.70
N LYS A 219 14.58 13.11 -9.34
CA LYS A 219 15.17 14.24 -10.11
C LYS A 219 15.90 15.26 -9.27
N SER A 220 15.73 15.23 -7.94
CA SER A 220 16.51 16.05 -7.02
C SER A 220 17.98 15.61 -6.91
N ALA A 221 18.29 14.36 -7.29
CA ALA A 221 19.63 13.79 -7.20
C ALA A 221 20.21 13.32 -8.54
N TYR A 222 19.38 12.99 -9.54
CA TYR A 222 19.84 12.44 -10.81
C TYR A 222 19.44 13.32 -11.99
N SER A 223 20.36 13.50 -12.95
CA SER A 223 20.16 14.31 -14.15
C SER A 223 19.27 13.67 -15.22
N SER A 224 19.17 12.34 -15.23
CA SER A 224 18.44 11.56 -16.22
C SER A 224 17.87 10.28 -15.62
N ALA A 225 16.89 9.68 -16.30
CA ALA A 225 16.32 8.40 -15.89
C ALA A 225 17.35 7.26 -15.99
N GLU A 226 18.26 7.35 -16.95
CA GLU A 226 19.39 6.44 -17.14
C GLU A 226 20.39 6.53 -15.97
N ASP A 227 20.65 7.72 -15.44
CA ASP A 227 21.51 7.91 -14.25
C ASP A 227 20.86 7.34 -13.00
N ALA A 228 19.55 7.58 -12.83
CA ALA A 228 18.78 7.03 -11.72
C ALA A 228 18.73 5.49 -11.76
N MET A 229 18.51 4.90 -12.94
CA MET A 229 18.53 3.45 -13.15
C MET A 229 19.91 2.85 -12.86
N ALA A 230 20.98 3.46 -13.37
CA ALA A 230 22.33 2.97 -13.12
C ALA A 230 22.71 3.08 -11.63
N ALA A 231 22.28 4.16 -10.95
CA ALA A 231 22.47 4.31 -9.52
C ALA A 231 21.70 3.26 -8.71
N PHE A 232 20.45 2.97 -9.08
CA PHE A 232 19.66 1.90 -8.47
C PHE A 232 20.38 0.56 -8.63
N TYR A 233 20.70 0.15 -9.87
CA TYR A 233 21.37 -1.13 -10.13
C TYR A 233 22.65 -1.32 -9.28
N ASN A 234 23.49 -0.28 -9.23
CA ASN A 234 24.76 -0.32 -8.51
C ASN A 234 24.62 -0.27 -6.98
N ASP A 235 23.44 0.06 -6.44
CA ASP A 235 23.17 0.08 -4.99
C ASP A 235 22.71 -1.28 -4.44
N TYR A 236 22.63 -2.33 -5.27
CA TYR A 236 22.08 -3.63 -4.89
C TYR A 236 22.63 -4.20 -3.58
N SER A 237 23.95 -4.12 -3.36
CA SER A 237 24.55 -4.62 -2.11
C SER A 237 24.07 -3.86 -0.87
N SER A 238 23.89 -2.54 -0.97
CA SER A 238 23.37 -1.71 0.12
C SER A 238 21.87 -1.99 0.31
N ALA A 239 21.12 -2.05 -0.80
CA ALA A 239 19.69 -2.34 -0.80
C ALA A 239 19.41 -3.68 -0.13
N ARG A 240 20.11 -4.74 -0.52
CA ARG A 240 19.96 -6.08 0.07
C ARG A 240 20.23 -6.08 1.57
N SER A 241 21.28 -5.38 2.03
CA SER A 241 21.59 -5.28 3.46
C SER A 241 20.50 -4.52 4.22
N ALA A 242 20.09 -3.35 3.72
CA ALA A 242 19.04 -2.53 4.34
C ALA A 242 17.70 -3.26 4.39
N MET A 243 17.35 -4.00 3.34
CA MET A 243 16.11 -4.77 3.28
C MET A 243 16.14 -5.97 4.23
N ALA A 244 17.28 -6.65 4.37
CA ALA A 244 17.45 -7.71 5.37
C ALA A 244 17.31 -7.18 6.81
N GLU A 245 17.82 -5.99 7.10
CA GLU A 245 17.64 -5.32 8.39
C GLU A 245 16.16 -4.99 8.65
N LEU A 246 15.47 -4.42 7.65
CA LEU A 246 14.05 -4.10 7.75
C LEU A 246 13.18 -5.36 7.93
N ASP A 247 13.44 -6.41 7.14
CA ASP A 247 12.76 -7.70 7.23
C ASP A 247 12.93 -8.31 8.63
N SER A 248 14.16 -8.34 9.15
CA SER A 248 14.48 -8.87 10.48
C SER A 248 13.82 -8.08 11.61
N LYS A 249 13.79 -6.74 11.49
CA LYS A 249 13.10 -5.87 12.45
C LYS A 249 11.60 -6.21 12.50
N ILE A 250 10.95 -6.28 11.33
CA ILE A 250 9.51 -6.59 11.25
C ILE A 250 9.23 -7.99 11.79
N GLU A 251 9.99 -9.01 11.38
CA GLU A 251 9.82 -10.37 11.87
C GLU A 251 9.95 -10.45 13.39
N THR A 252 10.97 -9.81 13.96
CA THR A 252 11.22 -9.80 15.40
C THR A 252 10.11 -9.07 16.16
N ASP A 253 9.77 -7.85 15.75
CA ASP A 253 8.80 -7.03 16.49
C ASP A 253 7.40 -7.64 16.42
N THR A 254 7.00 -8.16 15.26
CA THR A 254 5.69 -8.78 15.07
C THR A 254 5.58 -10.12 15.80
N SER A 255 6.61 -10.96 15.75
CA SER A 255 6.59 -12.24 16.49
C SER A 255 6.54 -12.02 18.00
N ASN A 256 7.19 -10.98 18.51
CA ASN A 256 7.10 -10.58 19.92
C ASN A 256 5.71 -10.04 20.29
N ALA A 257 5.07 -9.29 19.40
CA ALA A 257 3.77 -8.65 19.68
C ALA A 257 2.57 -9.61 19.56
N GLY A 258 2.61 -10.58 18.65
CA GLY A 258 1.46 -11.44 18.35
C GLY A 258 1.79 -12.86 17.88
N GLY A 259 3.06 -13.27 17.96
CA GLY A 259 3.53 -14.58 17.53
C GLY A 259 3.61 -14.73 16.00
N GLN A 260 3.97 -15.93 15.55
CA GLN A 260 4.26 -16.20 14.13
C GLN A 260 3.07 -15.93 13.20
N ASN A 261 1.84 -16.17 13.66
CA ASN A 261 0.65 -15.89 12.86
C ASN A 261 0.52 -14.38 12.58
N TYR A 262 0.81 -13.54 13.57
CA TYR A 262 0.82 -12.08 13.35
C TYR A 262 1.95 -11.64 12.41
N THR A 263 3.12 -12.27 12.50
CA THR A 263 4.20 -12.08 11.52
C THR A 263 3.75 -12.41 10.10
N THR A 264 3.07 -13.54 9.88
CA THR A 264 2.55 -13.92 8.56
C THR A 264 1.66 -12.83 7.93
N LEU A 265 0.79 -12.19 8.72
CA LEU A 265 -0.10 -11.11 8.25
C LEU A 265 0.67 -9.84 7.87
N THR A 266 1.52 -9.39 8.78
CA THR A 266 2.25 -8.11 8.67
C THR A 266 3.30 -8.12 7.55
N THR A 267 4.01 -9.24 7.38
CA THR A 267 5.02 -9.40 6.32
C THR A 267 4.43 -9.25 4.91
N LEU A 268 3.16 -9.61 4.68
CA LEU A 268 2.54 -9.44 3.37
C LEU A 268 2.16 -7.99 3.05
N GLY A 269 1.86 -7.17 4.07
CA GLY A 269 1.32 -5.82 3.88
C GLY A 269 2.33 -4.76 3.47
N VAL A 270 3.62 -4.91 3.80
CA VAL A 270 4.58 -3.79 3.70
C VAL A 270 4.78 -3.27 2.27
N ARG A 271 5.14 -4.13 1.32
CA ARG A 271 5.27 -3.73 -0.09
C ARG A 271 3.97 -3.15 -0.65
N GLN A 272 2.83 -3.69 -0.23
CA GLN A 272 1.53 -3.28 -0.73
C GLN A 272 1.20 -1.83 -0.36
N VAL A 273 1.48 -1.42 0.88
CA VAL A 273 1.28 -0.04 1.32
C VAL A 273 2.20 0.92 0.57
N PHE A 274 3.49 0.59 0.48
CA PHE A 274 4.47 1.47 -0.18
C PHE A 274 4.31 1.51 -1.71
N ALA A 275 3.84 0.43 -2.33
CA ALA A 275 3.57 0.39 -3.78
C ALA A 275 2.42 1.31 -4.19
N ALA A 276 1.54 1.69 -3.26
CA ALA A 276 0.50 2.69 -3.49
C ALA A 276 1.00 4.14 -3.38
N SER A 277 2.24 4.35 -2.95
CA SER A 277 2.76 5.68 -2.65
C SER A 277 3.76 6.20 -3.69
N VAL A 278 3.74 7.50 -3.96
CA VAL A 278 4.73 8.17 -4.82
C VAL A 278 5.31 9.40 -4.14
N PRO A 279 6.62 9.42 -3.84
CA PRO A 279 7.30 10.63 -3.42
C PRO A 279 7.42 11.62 -4.59
N ALA A 280 6.91 12.83 -4.40
CA ALA A 280 6.90 13.89 -5.39
C ALA A 280 7.67 15.11 -4.89
N GLN A 281 8.26 15.87 -5.81
CA GLN A 281 9.01 17.08 -5.50
C GLN A 281 8.39 18.30 -6.19
N GLY A 282 8.05 19.30 -5.38
CA GLY A 282 7.64 20.64 -5.77
C GLY A 282 8.43 21.70 -5.00
N THR A 283 7.72 22.65 -4.38
CA THR A 283 8.28 23.62 -3.41
C THR A 283 8.86 22.93 -2.17
N GLN A 284 8.33 21.76 -1.85
CA GLN A 284 8.82 20.83 -0.85
C GLN A 284 8.62 19.38 -1.37
N THR A 285 9.07 18.42 -0.58
CA THR A 285 8.78 17.00 -0.84
C THR A 285 7.37 16.68 -0.33
N TYR A 286 6.60 15.98 -1.15
CA TYR A 286 5.26 15.49 -0.82
C TYR A 286 5.22 13.96 -0.94
N LEU A 287 4.24 13.34 -0.29
CA LEU A 287 3.89 11.95 -0.52
C LEU A 287 2.43 11.89 -0.98
N PHE A 288 2.18 11.20 -2.09
CA PHE A 288 0.83 10.91 -2.56
C PHE A 288 0.55 9.41 -2.42
N LEU A 289 -0.67 9.05 -2.05
CA LEU A 289 -1.11 7.66 -1.89
C LEU A 289 -2.31 7.43 -2.79
N LYS A 290 -2.23 6.45 -3.70
CA LYS A 290 -3.35 6.03 -4.53
C LYS A 290 -4.22 5.01 -3.78
N GLU A 291 -5.52 5.20 -3.87
CA GLU A 291 -6.50 4.20 -3.46
C GLU A 291 -6.67 3.12 -4.54
N ILE A 292 -5.87 2.06 -4.43
CA ILE A 292 -5.81 0.99 -5.45
C ILE A 292 -7.07 0.10 -5.41
N SER A 293 -7.61 -0.31 -6.56
CA SER A 293 -8.72 -1.28 -6.68
C SER A 293 -10.05 -0.85 -6.04
N SER A 294 -10.35 0.45 -6.03
CA SER A 294 -11.67 1.03 -5.73
C SER A 294 -12.05 2.07 -6.81
N ASN A 295 -12.11 3.36 -6.48
CA ASN A 295 -12.40 4.47 -7.39
C ASN A 295 -11.12 5.13 -7.96
N GLY A 296 -9.94 4.85 -7.38
CA GLY A 296 -8.64 5.32 -7.87
C GLY A 296 -8.23 6.70 -7.33
N ASP A 297 -8.87 7.20 -6.28
CA ASP A 297 -8.59 8.51 -5.71
C ASP A 297 -7.19 8.63 -5.10
N THR A 298 -6.73 9.86 -4.89
CA THR A 298 -5.43 10.17 -4.30
C THR A 298 -5.58 10.89 -2.98
N ASN A 299 -4.79 10.45 -2.00
CA ASN A 299 -4.79 10.94 -0.63
C ASN A 299 -6.18 10.88 0.01
N THR A 300 -6.97 9.86 -0.32
CA THR A 300 -8.22 9.54 0.36
C THR A 300 -7.97 9.39 1.86
N VAL A 301 -8.63 10.20 2.67
CA VAL A 301 -8.30 10.35 4.09
C VAL A 301 -8.66 9.08 4.88
N ASP A 302 -9.80 8.49 4.60
CA ASP A 302 -10.25 7.22 5.17
C ASP A 302 -9.45 5.99 4.70
N VAL A 303 -8.55 6.15 3.72
CA VAL A 303 -7.56 5.14 3.28
C VAL A 303 -6.21 5.38 3.92
N ILE A 304 -5.80 6.64 4.08
CA ILE A 304 -4.61 7.01 4.87
C ILE A 304 -4.79 6.54 6.31
N PHE A 305 -6.01 6.63 6.86
CA PHE A 305 -6.31 6.27 8.24
C PHE A 305 -5.96 4.81 8.60
N PRO A 306 -6.46 3.77 7.90
CA PRO A 306 -6.05 2.38 8.09
C PRO A 306 -4.62 2.11 7.61
N ALA A 307 -4.04 2.89 6.70
CA ALA A 307 -2.61 2.74 6.34
C ALA A 307 -1.66 3.22 7.46
N ALA A 308 -2.10 4.18 8.28
CA ALA A 308 -1.28 4.89 9.24
C ALA A 308 -0.55 4.03 10.30
N PRO A 309 -1.07 2.90 10.81
CA PRO A 309 -0.34 2.09 11.78
C PRO A 309 1.04 1.63 11.28
N LEU A 310 1.15 1.18 10.02
CA LEU A 310 2.44 0.83 9.43
C LEU A 310 3.35 2.07 9.30
N LEU A 311 2.79 3.19 8.88
CA LEU A 311 3.54 4.43 8.70
C LEU A 311 4.09 4.93 10.04
N PHE A 312 3.28 4.95 11.10
CA PHE A 312 3.74 5.32 12.44
C PHE A 312 4.77 4.34 13.02
N TYR A 313 4.67 3.05 12.71
CA TYR A 313 5.65 2.05 13.15
C TYR A 313 7.01 2.23 12.45
N LEU A 314 7.01 2.63 11.18
CA LEU A 314 8.25 2.76 10.39
C LEU A 314 8.86 4.16 10.42
N ASN A 315 8.05 5.19 10.24
CA ASN A 315 8.41 6.60 10.27
C ASN A 315 7.14 7.49 10.27
N GLU A 316 6.83 8.10 11.41
CA GLU A 316 5.66 8.97 11.59
C GLU A 316 5.63 10.17 10.64
N THR A 317 6.78 10.62 10.13
CA THR A 317 6.87 11.74 9.17
C THR A 317 6.13 11.44 7.88
N LEU A 318 5.99 10.16 7.49
CA LEU A 318 5.24 9.76 6.31
C LEU A 318 3.76 10.15 6.40
N VAL A 319 3.17 10.11 7.60
CA VAL A 319 1.78 10.53 7.80
C VAL A 319 1.65 12.03 7.54
N LYS A 320 2.53 12.86 8.12
CA LYS A 320 2.56 14.30 7.81
C LYS A 320 2.65 14.57 6.31
N LEU A 321 3.57 13.89 5.61
CA LEU A 321 3.74 14.09 4.16
C LEU A 321 2.52 13.70 3.32
N LEU A 322 1.67 12.79 3.82
CA LEU A 322 0.39 12.43 3.20
C LEU A 322 -0.72 13.43 3.53
N LEU A 323 -0.67 14.06 4.71
CA LEU A 323 -1.64 15.07 5.15
C LEU A 323 -1.35 16.47 4.57
N ASP A 324 -0.08 16.81 4.34
CA ASP A 324 0.33 18.13 3.83
C ASP A 324 -0.42 18.52 2.53
N PRO A 325 -0.58 17.64 1.51
CA PRO A 325 -1.37 17.97 0.33
C PRO A 325 -2.84 18.33 0.61
N LEU A 326 -3.46 17.65 1.57
CA LEU A 326 -4.85 17.87 1.96
C LEU A 326 -5.02 19.20 2.72
N TYR A 327 -4.07 19.51 3.61
CA TYR A 327 -4.05 20.79 4.33
C TYR A 327 -3.83 21.96 3.37
N GLU A 328 -2.80 21.90 2.52
CA GLU A 328 -2.48 22.99 1.60
C GLU A 328 -3.63 23.33 0.65
N ASN A 329 -4.32 22.32 0.11
CA ASN A 329 -5.46 22.54 -0.78
C ASN A 329 -6.61 23.26 -0.03
N GLN A 330 -7.00 22.75 1.14
CA GLN A 330 -8.14 23.27 1.90
C GLN A 330 -7.84 24.63 2.54
N GLU A 331 -6.62 24.86 3.03
CA GLU A 331 -6.17 26.12 3.64
C GLU A 331 -6.04 27.24 2.61
N SER A 332 -5.82 26.89 1.35
CA SER A 332 -5.78 27.84 0.23
C SER A 332 -7.18 28.25 -0.25
N GLY A 333 -8.24 27.73 0.37
CA GLY A 333 -9.63 28.07 0.05
C GLY A 333 -10.16 27.37 -1.20
N HIS A 334 -9.51 26.27 -1.63
CA HIS A 334 -9.96 25.46 -2.78
C HIS A 334 -11.08 24.48 -2.44
N TYR A 335 -11.57 24.48 -1.21
CA TYR A 335 -12.65 23.61 -0.76
C TYR A 335 -13.69 24.42 0.03
N PRO A 336 -14.97 24.45 -0.38
CA PRO A 336 -15.96 25.36 0.18
C PRO A 336 -16.67 24.84 1.43
N ASN A 337 -16.57 23.54 1.73
CA ASN A 337 -17.30 22.93 2.84
C ASN A 337 -16.61 23.16 4.19
N THR A 338 -17.38 23.00 5.27
CA THR A 338 -16.88 23.19 6.65
C THR A 338 -16.26 21.93 7.25
N TYR A 339 -16.53 20.75 6.69
CA TYR A 339 -15.93 19.47 7.04
C TYR A 339 -14.62 19.24 6.26
N ALA A 340 -13.88 18.18 6.58
CA ALA A 340 -12.69 17.80 5.84
C ALA A 340 -13.05 17.17 4.49
N ILE A 341 -12.24 17.47 3.47
CA ILE A 341 -12.34 16.84 2.15
C ILE A 341 -12.05 15.34 2.24
N HIS A 342 -12.72 14.53 1.42
CA HIS A 342 -12.49 13.09 1.32
C HIS A 342 -11.12 12.76 0.72
N ASP A 343 -10.84 13.33 -0.45
CA ASP A 343 -9.64 13.04 -1.25
C ASP A 343 -9.25 14.28 -2.09
N LEU A 344 -8.22 14.15 -2.94
CA LEU A 344 -7.78 15.23 -3.84
C LEU A 344 -8.13 14.99 -5.31
N GLY A 345 -8.97 14.02 -5.64
CA GLY A 345 -9.35 13.60 -6.98
C GLY A 345 -8.70 12.29 -7.40
N VAL A 346 -8.94 11.87 -8.63
CA VAL A 346 -8.45 10.59 -9.17
C VAL A 346 -6.95 10.65 -9.45
N PHE A 347 -6.17 9.74 -8.83
CA PHE A 347 -4.74 9.62 -9.06
C PHE A 347 -4.45 9.46 -10.57
N PRO A 348 -3.48 10.18 -11.14
CA PRO A 348 -2.43 11.02 -10.52
C PRO A 348 -2.79 12.52 -10.46
N ASN A 349 -4.07 12.89 -10.55
CA ASN A 349 -4.53 14.27 -10.54
C ASN A 349 -5.08 14.64 -9.15
N ALA A 350 -4.24 15.30 -8.35
CA ALA A 350 -4.58 15.83 -7.03
C ALA A 350 -5.08 17.29 -7.15
N LEU A 351 -6.29 17.47 -7.69
CA LEU A 351 -6.89 18.77 -8.01
C LEU A 351 -7.81 19.33 -6.90
N GLY A 352 -8.34 18.47 -6.04
CA GLY A 352 -9.37 18.80 -5.05
C GLY A 352 -10.73 19.11 -5.68
N TYR A 353 -11.65 19.59 -4.85
CA TYR A 353 -13.06 19.76 -5.19
C TYR A 353 -13.54 21.21 -4.98
N PRO A 354 -13.27 22.14 -5.91
CA PRO A 354 -13.63 23.55 -5.77
C PRO A 354 -15.15 23.80 -5.70
N GLU A 355 -15.96 22.85 -6.17
CA GLU A 355 -17.42 22.90 -6.04
C GLU A 355 -17.93 22.22 -4.76
N GLY A 356 -17.05 21.61 -3.96
CA GLY A 356 -17.40 20.92 -2.71
C GLY A 356 -18.24 19.65 -2.92
N ASN A 357 -18.04 18.97 -4.05
CA ASN A 357 -18.79 17.81 -4.50
C ASN A 357 -17.96 16.52 -4.46
N ASP A 358 -17.08 16.41 -3.46
CA ASP A 358 -16.39 15.18 -3.08
C ASP A 358 -17.36 14.16 -2.46
N GLU A 359 -16.84 12.99 -2.12
CA GLU A 359 -17.62 11.92 -1.51
C GLU A 359 -18.16 12.34 -0.13
N PRO A 360 -19.47 12.14 0.17
CA PRO A 360 -20.08 12.68 1.39
C PRO A 360 -19.76 11.83 2.63
N MET A 361 -18.53 12.00 3.14
CA MET A 361 -17.96 11.33 4.33
C MET A 361 -17.60 12.33 5.45
N GLN A 362 -18.51 13.24 5.78
CA GLN A 362 -18.16 14.44 6.52
C GLN A 362 -17.66 14.21 7.95
N VAL A 363 -18.32 13.32 8.70
CA VAL A 363 -17.92 12.96 10.09
C VAL A 363 -16.68 12.08 10.07
N GLU A 364 -16.61 11.16 9.12
CA GLU A 364 -15.52 10.21 8.92
C GLU A 364 -14.20 10.97 8.73
N GLU A 365 -14.16 11.89 7.76
CA GLU A 365 -12.91 12.56 7.37
C GLU A 365 -12.50 13.66 8.32
N SER A 366 -13.46 14.38 8.88
CA SER A 366 -13.17 15.35 9.93
C SER A 366 -12.58 14.66 11.17
N GLY A 367 -13.09 13.47 11.53
CA GLY A 367 -12.54 12.67 12.62
C GLY A 367 -11.14 12.11 12.29
N ASN A 368 -10.98 11.51 11.11
CA ASN A 368 -9.71 10.96 10.64
C ASN A 368 -8.59 12.02 10.63
N MET A 369 -8.83 13.20 10.06
CA MET A 369 -7.83 14.27 9.99
C MET A 369 -7.38 14.73 11.39
N ILE A 370 -8.31 14.93 12.33
CA ILE A 370 -7.96 15.36 13.69
C ILE A 370 -7.15 14.27 14.42
N ILE A 371 -7.57 13.01 14.31
CA ILE A 371 -6.91 11.88 14.96
C ILE A 371 -5.51 11.68 14.39
N LEU A 372 -5.34 11.67 13.07
CA LEU A 372 -4.04 11.47 12.41
C LEU A 372 -3.06 12.60 12.75
N THR A 373 -3.52 13.85 12.71
CA THR A 373 -2.68 15.01 13.01
C THR A 373 -2.22 15.03 14.47
N LEU A 374 -3.10 14.69 15.42
CA LEU A 374 -2.69 14.54 16.82
C LEU A 374 -1.72 13.37 17.01
N ALA A 375 -2.00 12.21 16.40
CA ALA A 375 -1.14 11.03 16.51
C ALA A 375 0.27 11.30 15.96
N TYR A 376 0.38 12.00 14.81
CA TYR A 376 1.67 12.45 14.28
C TYR A 376 2.39 13.38 15.27
N ALA A 377 1.72 14.42 15.77
CA ALA A 377 2.35 15.40 16.66
C ALA A 377 2.80 14.78 17.99
N GLN A 378 2.04 13.83 18.55
CA GLN A 378 2.42 13.11 19.77
C GLN A 378 3.69 12.27 19.58
N ARG A 379 3.85 11.60 18.43
CA ARG A 379 4.99 10.73 18.12
C ARG A 379 6.25 11.50 17.75
N SER A 380 6.10 12.48 16.86
CA SER A 380 7.21 13.30 16.37
C SER A 380 7.66 14.37 17.37
N GLY A 381 6.80 14.73 18.32
CA GLY A 381 6.98 15.90 19.18
C GLY A 381 6.73 17.24 18.47
N ASP A 382 6.18 17.22 17.24
CA ASP A 382 5.94 18.40 16.40
C ASP A 382 4.62 19.12 16.77
N THR A 383 4.57 19.74 17.96
CA THR A 383 3.41 20.53 18.39
C THR A 383 3.21 21.83 17.59
N ALA A 384 4.25 22.27 16.87
CA ALA A 384 4.16 23.41 15.96
C ALA A 384 3.24 23.09 14.78
N TYR A 385 3.24 21.85 14.28
CA TYR A 385 2.32 21.40 13.23
C TYR A 385 0.84 21.53 13.64
N LEU A 386 0.51 21.23 14.90
CA LEU A 386 -0.84 21.44 15.44
C LEU A 386 -1.23 22.93 15.42
N SER A 387 -0.28 23.80 15.78
CA SER A 387 -0.51 25.25 15.78
C SER A 387 -0.63 25.81 14.37
N GLN A 388 0.14 25.28 13.42
CA GLN A 388 0.11 25.64 12.01
C GLN A 388 -1.26 25.39 11.39
N HIS A 389 -1.85 24.23 11.67
CA HIS A 389 -3.11 23.78 11.09
C HIS A 389 -4.34 24.01 11.98
N TRP A 390 -4.19 24.83 13.03
CA TRP A 390 -5.19 25.04 14.07
C TRP A 390 -6.56 25.45 13.51
N ASP A 391 -6.58 26.40 12.58
CA ASP A 391 -7.84 26.96 12.07
C ASP A 391 -8.70 25.91 11.37
N LYS A 392 -8.09 25.00 10.60
CA LYS A 392 -8.81 23.88 9.95
C LYS A 392 -9.22 22.81 10.95
N LEU A 393 -8.32 22.40 11.84
CA LEU A 393 -8.64 21.45 12.91
C LEU A 393 -9.83 21.95 13.75
N ASN A 394 -9.83 23.24 14.11
CA ASN A 394 -10.92 23.88 14.85
C ASN A 394 -12.22 23.97 14.04
N GLN A 395 -12.14 24.26 12.73
CA GLN A 395 -13.32 24.25 11.85
C GLN A 395 -13.97 22.86 11.80
N TRP A 396 -13.16 21.81 11.59
CA TRP A 396 -13.63 20.42 11.51
C TRP A 396 -14.21 19.95 12.85
N ALA A 397 -13.57 20.29 13.97
CA ALA A 397 -14.14 20.00 15.29
C ALA A 397 -15.46 20.74 15.53
N GLY A 398 -15.59 21.98 15.07
CA GLY A 398 -16.85 22.73 15.10
C GLY A 398 -17.97 22.06 14.29
N TYR A 399 -17.65 21.44 13.15
CA TYR A 399 -18.59 20.59 12.41
C TYR A 399 -18.98 19.34 13.23
N LEU A 400 -17.98 18.62 13.76
CA LEU A 400 -18.19 17.41 14.56
C LEU A 400 -19.10 17.64 15.79
N VAL A 401 -19.08 18.82 16.41
CA VAL A 401 -20.01 19.15 17.51
C VAL A 401 -21.47 18.96 17.09
N ASN A 402 -21.85 19.32 15.87
CA ASN A 402 -23.25 19.25 15.43
C ASN A 402 -23.63 17.87 14.88
N ASP A 403 -22.65 17.14 14.34
CA ASP A 403 -22.93 15.96 13.49
C ASP A 403 -22.40 14.63 14.07
N SER A 404 -21.61 14.62 15.15
CA SER A 404 -21.01 13.37 15.66
C SER A 404 -21.97 12.53 16.52
N LEU A 405 -22.73 13.15 17.43
CA LEU A 405 -23.54 12.36 18.38
C LEU A 405 -24.65 11.60 17.67
N ILE A 406 -25.29 12.24 16.68
CA ILE A 406 -26.39 11.69 15.88
C ILE A 406 -26.06 11.96 14.41
N PRO A 407 -25.18 11.15 13.79
CA PRO A 407 -24.77 11.38 12.42
C PRO A 407 -25.94 11.21 11.45
N ALA A 408 -26.08 12.18 10.53
CA ALA A 408 -27.04 12.11 9.44
C ALA A 408 -26.76 10.91 8.52
N GLU A 409 -27.67 10.65 7.57
CA GLU A 409 -27.43 9.68 6.50
C GLU A 409 -26.25 10.15 5.64
N GLN A 410 -25.12 9.45 5.78
CA GLN A 410 -23.88 9.71 5.06
C GLN A 410 -23.12 8.40 4.84
N LEU A 411 -22.04 8.47 4.05
CA LEU A 411 -21.09 7.38 3.92
C LEU A 411 -20.11 7.40 5.10
N SER A 412 -19.61 6.23 5.46
CA SER A 412 -18.39 6.04 6.24
C SER A 412 -17.37 5.34 5.33
N THR A 413 -16.18 5.06 5.85
CA THR A 413 -15.18 4.23 5.15
C THR A 413 -15.68 2.84 4.73
N ASP A 414 -16.81 2.39 5.30
CA ASP A 414 -17.53 1.18 4.87
C ASP A 414 -18.54 1.48 3.74
N ASP A 415 -18.19 2.38 2.83
CA ASP A 415 -18.98 2.90 1.71
C ASP A 415 -19.50 1.79 0.78
N PHE A 416 -18.70 0.72 0.63
CA PHE A 416 -19.03 -0.49 -0.10
C PHE A 416 -20.26 -1.23 0.46
N ALA A 417 -20.68 -0.92 1.69
CA ALA A 417 -21.90 -1.42 2.32
C ALA A 417 -23.04 -0.37 2.37
N GLY A 418 -22.85 0.80 1.73
CA GLY A 418 -23.85 1.84 1.54
C GLY A 418 -23.98 2.86 2.67
N THR A 419 -24.80 3.89 2.43
CA THR A 419 -25.10 4.96 3.41
C THR A 419 -25.93 4.46 4.58
N LEU A 420 -25.71 5.01 5.76
CA LEU A 420 -26.54 4.73 6.93
C LEU A 420 -26.54 5.91 7.90
N ALA A 421 -27.73 6.30 8.37
CA ALA A 421 -27.88 7.27 9.45
C ALA A 421 -27.63 6.62 10.82
N ASN A 422 -27.25 7.43 11.82
CA ASN A 422 -27.08 6.99 13.21
C ASN A 422 -26.10 5.82 13.38
N GLN A 423 -25.07 5.72 12.51
CA GLN A 423 -24.05 4.69 12.60
C GLN A 423 -23.28 4.80 13.92
N THR A 424 -23.34 3.75 14.75
CA THR A 424 -22.73 3.74 16.09
C THR A 424 -21.21 3.93 16.03
N ASN A 425 -20.55 3.21 15.11
CA ASN A 425 -19.10 3.24 15.00
C ASN A 425 -18.58 4.58 14.41
N LEU A 426 -19.32 5.17 13.48
CA LEU A 426 -19.03 6.51 12.92
C LEU A 426 -19.22 7.60 13.98
N ALA A 427 -20.31 7.54 14.75
CA ALA A 427 -20.54 8.47 15.84
C ALA A 427 -19.42 8.44 16.89
N LEU A 428 -18.95 7.23 17.25
CA LEU A 428 -17.82 7.08 18.17
C LEU A 428 -16.55 7.75 17.64
N LYS A 429 -16.26 7.62 16.33
CA LYS A 429 -15.12 8.29 15.69
C LYS A 429 -15.19 9.80 15.87
N GLY A 430 -16.34 10.42 15.57
CA GLY A 430 -16.52 11.86 15.75
C GLY A 430 -16.36 12.31 17.20
N ILE A 431 -16.88 11.54 18.17
CA ILE A 431 -16.74 11.81 19.61
C ILE A 431 -15.27 11.69 20.06
N ILE A 432 -14.54 10.67 19.59
CA ILE A 432 -13.09 10.53 19.82
C ILE A 432 -12.34 11.70 19.18
N GLY A 433 -12.73 12.13 17.98
CA GLY A 433 -12.19 13.31 17.30
C GLY A 433 -12.36 14.60 18.12
N LEU A 434 -13.50 14.80 18.76
CA LEU A 434 -13.72 15.92 19.68
C LEU A 434 -12.81 15.85 20.92
N LYS A 435 -12.65 14.64 21.50
CA LYS A 435 -11.71 14.43 22.63
C LYS A 435 -10.27 14.69 22.21
N ALA A 436 -9.87 14.22 21.03
CA ALA A 436 -8.57 14.49 20.43
C ALA A 436 -8.34 15.99 20.22
N MET A 437 -9.34 16.71 19.70
CA MET A 437 -9.24 18.17 19.54
C MET A 437 -9.08 18.90 20.88
N GLY A 438 -9.68 18.39 21.95
CA GLY A 438 -9.41 18.86 23.32
C GLY A 438 -7.93 18.78 23.69
N GLN A 439 -7.27 17.66 23.36
CA GLN A 439 -5.83 17.53 23.55
C GLN A 439 -5.00 18.45 22.64
N VAL A 440 -5.38 18.57 21.36
CA VAL A 440 -4.75 19.52 20.43
C VAL A 440 -4.77 20.93 21.04
N ALA A 441 -5.94 21.38 21.51
CA ALA A 441 -6.09 22.71 22.12
C ALA A 441 -5.19 22.91 23.34
N ASN A 442 -5.08 21.91 24.21
CA ASN A 442 -4.19 21.96 25.36
C ASN A 442 -2.71 22.07 24.93
N LEU A 443 -2.29 21.30 23.93
CA LEU A 443 -0.91 21.31 23.41
C LEU A 443 -0.55 22.63 22.71
N THR A 444 -1.52 23.33 22.13
CA THR A 444 -1.31 24.61 21.43
C THR A 444 -1.67 25.84 22.28
N GLY A 445 -2.12 25.66 23.52
CA GLY A 445 -2.50 26.75 24.43
C GLY A 445 -3.82 27.45 24.07
N ASN A 446 -4.68 26.81 23.28
CA ASN A 446 -6.00 27.31 22.91
C ASN A 446 -7.08 26.86 23.90
N VAL A 447 -8.09 27.71 24.12
CA VAL A 447 -9.21 27.42 25.03
C VAL A 447 -10.45 27.08 24.20
N VAL A 448 -10.93 25.85 24.32
CA VAL A 448 -12.09 25.30 23.60
C VAL A 448 -12.94 24.43 24.53
N THR A 449 -14.14 24.03 24.09
CA THR A 449 -15.06 23.17 24.86
C THR A 449 -15.21 21.75 24.29
N TYR A 450 -14.46 21.38 23.25
CA TYR A 450 -14.62 20.08 22.57
C TYR A 450 -14.41 18.88 23.49
N ASP A 451 -13.46 18.98 24.45
CA ASP A 451 -13.21 17.96 25.47
C ASP A 451 -14.46 17.69 26.33
N ALA A 452 -15.10 18.77 26.81
CA ALA A 452 -16.32 18.70 27.59
C ALA A 452 -17.52 18.19 26.77
N THR A 453 -17.61 18.59 25.49
CA THR A 453 -18.63 18.06 24.58
C THR A 453 -18.47 16.56 24.38
N ALA A 454 -17.25 16.06 24.18
CA ALA A 454 -16.99 14.63 24.06
C ALA A 454 -17.41 13.87 25.34
N GLU A 455 -17.08 14.40 26.53
CA GLU A 455 -17.49 13.84 27.82
C GLU A 455 -19.01 13.83 28.04
N GLU A 456 -19.73 14.81 27.49
CA GLU A 456 -21.20 14.85 27.50
C GLU A 456 -21.79 13.82 26.51
N TYR A 457 -21.16 13.62 25.36
CA TYR A 457 -21.66 12.77 24.28
C TYR A 457 -21.44 11.29 24.53
N LEU A 458 -20.31 10.89 25.11
CA LEU A 458 -19.96 9.48 25.33
C LEU A 458 -21.03 8.67 26.09
N PRO A 459 -21.60 9.11 27.23
CA PRO A 459 -22.67 8.36 27.90
C PRO A 459 -23.97 8.31 27.10
N GLN A 460 -24.26 9.32 26.28
CA GLN A 460 -25.42 9.32 25.39
C GLN A 460 -25.22 8.33 24.23
N TRP A 461 -24.05 8.37 23.60
CA TRP A 461 -23.64 7.40 22.59
C TRP A 461 -23.74 5.96 23.13
N GLN A 462 -23.25 5.71 24.35
CA GLN A 462 -23.36 4.38 24.97
C GLN A 462 -24.84 3.97 25.13
N ASN A 463 -25.71 4.88 25.54
CA ASN A 463 -27.14 4.60 25.68
C ASN A 463 -27.84 4.31 24.33
N PHE A 464 -27.40 4.92 23.23
CA PHE A 464 -28.01 4.72 21.91
C PHE A 464 -27.42 3.54 21.14
N GLY A 465 -26.11 3.33 21.29
CA GLY A 465 -25.30 2.45 20.46
C GLY A 465 -24.87 1.16 21.12
N VAL A 466 -25.11 0.95 22.42
CA VAL A 466 -24.73 -0.28 23.13
C VAL A 466 -25.96 -0.98 23.68
N ASN A 467 -26.20 -2.20 23.19
CA ASN A 467 -27.25 -3.08 23.68
C ASN A 467 -26.75 -3.86 24.91
N LEU A 468 -26.96 -3.27 26.09
CA LEU A 468 -26.61 -3.90 27.37
C LEU A 468 -27.56 -5.02 27.79
N ASP A 469 -28.75 -5.10 27.17
CA ASP A 469 -29.75 -6.13 27.45
C ASP A 469 -29.51 -7.41 26.63
N ALA A 470 -28.60 -7.38 25.64
CA ALA A 470 -28.16 -8.55 24.91
C ALA A 470 -27.29 -9.49 25.76
N SER A 471 -27.19 -10.75 25.34
CA SER A 471 -26.35 -11.75 25.99
C SER A 471 -25.47 -12.47 24.96
N PRO A 472 -24.16 -12.13 24.85
CA PRO A 472 -23.47 -11.08 25.60
C PRO A 472 -23.83 -9.64 25.12
N PRO A 473 -23.66 -8.62 25.99
CA PRO A 473 -23.79 -7.21 25.60
C PRO A 473 -22.86 -6.82 24.45
N HIS A 474 -23.29 -5.92 23.57
CA HIS A 474 -22.50 -5.48 22.42
C HIS A 474 -23.00 -4.15 21.83
N SER A 475 -22.23 -3.56 20.92
CA SER A 475 -22.66 -2.39 20.14
C SER A 475 -23.53 -2.78 18.96
N VAL A 476 -24.57 -1.99 18.72
CA VAL A 476 -25.44 -2.12 17.54
C VAL A 476 -24.84 -1.39 16.34
N LEU A 477 -25.19 -1.78 15.12
CA LEU A 477 -24.71 -1.09 13.90
C LEU A 477 -25.23 0.35 13.82
N THR A 478 -26.53 0.51 14.03
CA THR A 478 -27.22 1.80 14.03
C THR A 478 -28.05 1.95 15.29
N TYR A 479 -28.14 3.18 15.79
CA TYR A 479 -28.86 3.45 17.03
C TYR A 479 -30.30 2.94 17.01
N ASN A 480 -30.74 2.45 18.18
CA ASN A 480 -32.09 1.94 18.40
C ASN A 480 -32.47 0.72 17.55
N ASP A 481 -31.51 0.04 16.91
CA ASP A 481 -31.70 -1.29 16.34
C ASP A 481 -31.01 -2.37 17.21
N PRO A 482 -31.68 -2.87 18.27
CA PRO A 482 -31.11 -3.86 19.18
C PRO A 482 -30.86 -5.22 18.54
N SER A 483 -31.32 -5.44 17.30
CA SER A 483 -31.09 -6.69 16.55
C SER A 483 -29.82 -6.66 15.70
N SER A 484 -29.25 -5.47 15.51
CA SER A 484 -28.04 -5.27 14.71
C SER A 484 -26.78 -5.33 15.56
N HIS A 485 -25.64 -5.53 14.90
CA HIS A 485 -24.30 -5.50 15.48
C HIS A 485 -23.28 -4.98 14.46
N GLY A 486 -22.10 -4.59 14.93
CA GLY A 486 -20.97 -4.26 14.06
C GLY A 486 -19.64 -4.30 14.81
N LEU A 487 -18.54 -4.48 14.08
CA LEU A 487 -17.18 -4.31 14.58
C LEU A 487 -16.98 -2.85 15.00
N LEU A 488 -16.70 -2.65 16.28
CA LEU A 488 -16.45 -1.31 16.83
C LEU A 488 -14.99 -0.90 16.62
N TYR A 489 -14.50 -0.92 15.39
CA TYR A 489 -13.07 -0.74 15.09
C TYR A 489 -12.56 0.68 15.39
N ASN A 490 -13.41 1.71 15.36
CA ASN A 490 -12.97 3.09 15.64
C ASN A 490 -12.58 3.32 17.11
N ILE A 491 -12.95 2.40 18.01
CA ILE A 491 -12.49 2.43 19.41
C ILE A 491 -10.95 2.31 19.50
N TYR A 492 -10.30 1.77 18.47
CA TYR A 492 -8.84 1.71 18.36
C TYR A 492 -8.19 3.10 18.51
N ALA A 493 -8.81 4.16 17.98
CA ALA A 493 -8.26 5.51 18.01
C ALA A 493 -8.10 6.07 19.44
N ASP A 494 -8.97 5.66 20.38
CA ASP A 494 -8.85 6.03 21.81
C ASP A 494 -7.54 5.50 22.43
N ARG A 495 -7.13 4.28 22.05
CA ARG A 495 -5.87 3.67 22.49
C ARG A 495 -4.67 4.18 21.72
N LEU A 496 -4.80 4.35 20.40
CA LEU A 496 -3.72 4.89 19.55
C LEU A 496 -3.22 6.25 20.06
N LEU A 497 -4.14 7.10 20.50
CA LEU A 497 -3.86 8.45 21.01
C LEU A 497 -3.59 8.50 22.52
N GLY A 498 -3.71 7.37 23.22
CA GLY A 498 -3.56 7.30 24.68
C GLY A 498 -4.59 8.15 25.45
N LEU A 499 -5.79 8.38 24.89
CA LEU A 499 -6.81 9.25 25.50
C LEU A 499 -7.37 8.65 26.79
N ASN A 500 -7.49 7.33 26.85
CA ASN A 500 -8.15 6.58 27.94
C ASN A 500 -9.54 7.15 28.26
N PHE A 501 -10.29 7.52 27.22
CA PHE A 501 -11.54 8.22 27.31
C PHE A 501 -12.74 7.27 27.23
N VAL A 502 -12.69 6.26 26.35
CA VAL A 502 -13.74 5.24 26.28
C VAL A 502 -13.63 4.26 27.47
N PRO A 503 -14.72 3.92 28.18
CA PRO A 503 -14.63 3.09 29.38
C PRO A 503 -14.17 1.67 29.05
N GLN A 504 -13.32 1.08 29.91
CA GLN A 504 -12.80 -0.28 29.73
C GLN A 504 -13.90 -1.32 29.48
N GLN A 505 -15.06 -1.16 30.14
CA GLN A 505 -16.22 -2.03 29.96
C GLN A 505 -16.64 -2.19 28.48
N ILE A 506 -16.51 -1.14 27.65
CA ILE A 506 -16.87 -1.23 26.23
C ILE A 506 -15.93 -2.17 25.48
N TYR A 507 -14.63 -2.13 25.77
CA TYR A 507 -13.66 -3.07 25.19
C TYR A 507 -13.94 -4.51 25.63
N ASP A 508 -14.29 -4.69 26.91
CA ASP A 508 -14.53 -6.01 27.50
C ASP A 508 -15.78 -6.66 26.88
N ILE A 509 -16.90 -5.95 26.79
CA ILE A 509 -18.14 -6.51 26.19
C ILE A 509 -17.96 -6.86 24.72
N GLN A 510 -17.22 -6.05 23.95
CA GLN A 510 -16.92 -6.34 22.55
C GLN A 510 -16.03 -7.59 22.43
N SER A 511 -15.03 -7.70 23.31
CA SER A 511 -14.14 -8.87 23.36
C SER A 511 -14.91 -10.15 23.64
N GLU A 512 -15.92 -10.11 24.51
CA GLU A 512 -16.81 -11.25 24.79
C GLU A 512 -17.77 -11.56 23.64
N PHE A 513 -18.21 -10.53 22.90
CA PHE A 513 -19.19 -10.66 21.82
C PHE A 513 -18.59 -11.21 20.51
N TYR A 514 -17.44 -10.69 20.06
CA TYR A 514 -16.87 -11.06 18.75
C TYR A 514 -16.72 -12.57 18.50
N PRO A 515 -16.27 -13.40 19.47
CA PRO A 515 -16.19 -14.84 19.28
C PRO A 515 -17.53 -15.52 18.98
N THR A 516 -18.66 -14.91 19.35
CA THR A 516 -20.00 -15.45 19.09
C THR A 516 -20.45 -15.31 17.63
N LEU A 517 -19.83 -14.38 16.89
CA LEU A 517 -20.13 -14.10 15.48
C LEU A 517 -19.11 -14.70 14.50
N ALA A 518 -17.95 -15.12 15.00
CA ALA A 518 -16.82 -15.42 14.16
C ALA A 518 -17.10 -16.61 13.21
N THR A 519 -16.90 -16.38 11.92
CA THR A 519 -16.92 -17.39 10.85
C THR A 519 -15.57 -18.12 10.78
N ASP A 520 -15.36 -19.00 9.80
CA ASP A 520 -14.04 -19.63 9.58
C ASP A 520 -12.94 -18.60 9.24
N PHE A 521 -13.31 -17.50 8.59
CA PHE A 521 -12.35 -16.53 8.03
C PHE A 521 -12.19 -15.26 8.87
N GLY A 522 -13.10 -14.97 9.81
CA GLY A 522 -13.07 -13.75 10.61
C GLY A 522 -14.45 -13.38 11.17
N VAL A 523 -14.56 -12.21 11.77
CA VAL A 523 -15.82 -11.68 12.29
C VAL A 523 -16.49 -10.82 11.21
N PRO A 524 -17.78 -11.01 10.92
CA PRO A 524 -18.49 -10.12 10.01
C PRO A 524 -18.43 -8.67 10.48
N LEU A 525 -18.18 -7.75 9.54
CA LEU A 525 -18.09 -6.32 9.76
C LEU A 525 -19.34 -5.78 10.47
N ASP A 526 -20.52 -6.15 9.99
CA ASP A 526 -21.80 -5.82 10.61
C ASP A 526 -22.96 -6.68 10.07
N THR A 527 -24.19 -6.41 10.52
CA THR A 527 -25.39 -7.18 10.16
C THR A 527 -25.84 -7.03 8.69
N ARG A 528 -25.30 -6.07 7.91
CA ARG A 528 -25.67 -5.90 6.49
C ARG A 528 -25.22 -7.09 5.64
N HIS A 529 -24.03 -7.62 5.93
CA HIS A 529 -23.40 -8.69 5.17
C HIS A 529 -22.47 -9.55 6.03
N ASN A 530 -22.24 -10.82 5.64
CA ASN A 530 -21.17 -11.64 6.20
C ASN A 530 -19.78 -11.27 5.66
N TRP A 531 -19.54 -10.00 5.33
CA TRP A 531 -18.24 -9.54 4.82
C TRP A 531 -17.29 -9.28 5.98
N ILE A 532 -16.02 -9.62 5.78
CA ILE A 532 -14.95 -9.43 6.76
C ILE A 532 -13.97 -8.41 6.18
N LYS A 533 -13.54 -7.46 7.00
CA LYS A 533 -12.58 -6.42 6.60
C LYS A 533 -11.28 -6.57 7.40
N SER A 534 -10.22 -7.07 6.77
CA SER A 534 -9.01 -7.58 7.44
C SER A 534 -8.31 -6.54 8.33
N ASP A 535 -8.14 -5.32 7.85
CA ASP A 535 -7.57 -4.20 8.61
C ASP A 535 -8.42 -3.85 9.85
N TRP A 536 -9.75 -3.85 9.74
CA TRP A 536 -10.65 -3.62 10.88
C TRP A 536 -10.63 -4.77 11.89
N GLU A 537 -10.49 -6.02 11.44
CA GLU A 537 -10.26 -7.17 12.33
C GLU A 537 -9.01 -6.94 13.20
N LEU A 538 -7.92 -6.43 12.61
CA LEU A 538 -6.67 -6.19 13.33
C LEU A 538 -6.73 -4.96 14.23
N TRP A 539 -7.51 -3.94 13.89
CA TRP A 539 -7.79 -2.83 14.80
C TRP A 539 -8.59 -3.28 16.01
N ALA A 540 -9.63 -4.10 15.80
CA ALA A 540 -10.38 -4.72 16.89
C ALA A 540 -9.48 -5.64 17.74
N ALA A 541 -8.63 -6.45 17.10
CA ALA A 541 -7.69 -7.34 17.80
C ALA A 541 -6.70 -6.57 18.69
N ALA A 542 -6.21 -5.41 18.24
CA ALA A 542 -5.22 -4.61 18.97
C ALA A 542 -5.70 -4.17 20.36
N VAL A 543 -7.02 -3.99 20.52
CA VAL A 543 -7.64 -3.46 21.75
C VAL A 543 -8.57 -4.45 22.45
N ALA A 544 -8.66 -5.69 21.95
CA ALA A 544 -9.43 -6.77 22.54
C ALA A 544 -8.64 -7.53 23.63
N SER A 545 -9.34 -8.39 24.36
CA SER A 545 -8.71 -9.40 25.24
C SER A 545 -7.68 -10.26 24.48
N GLU A 546 -6.73 -10.88 25.19
CA GLU A 546 -5.70 -11.72 24.57
C GLU A 546 -6.28 -12.91 23.80
N GLU A 547 -7.33 -13.55 24.34
CA GLU A 547 -8.01 -14.66 23.68
C GLU A 547 -8.71 -14.21 22.39
N THR A 548 -9.41 -13.07 22.41
CA THR A 548 -10.12 -12.54 21.24
C THR A 548 -9.15 -11.99 20.19
N LYS A 549 -8.07 -11.31 20.61
CA LYS A 549 -6.96 -10.90 19.74
C LYS A 549 -6.36 -12.08 19.00
N LYS A 550 -6.06 -13.16 19.72
CA LYS A 550 -5.53 -14.39 19.11
C LYS A 550 -6.51 -14.99 18.10
N MET A 551 -7.81 -14.99 18.41
CA MET A 551 -8.86 -15.48 17.51
C MET A 551 -8.87 -14.71 16.18
N PHE A 552 -8.85 -13.37 16.23
CA PHE A 552 -8.77 -12.53 15.01
C PHE A 552 -7.56 -12.88 14.15
N ILE A 553 -6.36 -12.89 14.77
CA ILE A 553 -5.10 -13.18 14.08
C ILE A 553 -5.12 -14.57 13.44
N ASP A 554 -5.56 -15.59 14.19
CA ASP A 554 -5.58 -16.98 13.71
C ASP A 554 -6.54 -17.16 12.53
N LYS A 555 -7.70 -16.48 12.53
CA LYS A 555 -8.68 -16.57 11.43
C LYS A 555 -8.20 -15.89 10.16
N GLN A 556 -7.54 -14.73 10.26
CA GLN A 556 -6.93 -14.09 9.10
C GLN A 556 -5.81 -14.94 8.49
N VAL A 557 -4.99 -15.60 9.32
CA VAL A 557 -3.98 -16.55 8.83
C VAL A 557 -4.63 -17.81 8.23
N TYR A 558 -5.72 -18.29 8.81
CA TYR A 558 -6.48 -19.39 8.22
C TYR A 558 -6.99 -19.00 6.83
N TRP A 559 -7.50 -17.78 6.64
CA TRP A 559 -7.91 -17.28 5.34
C TRP A 559 -6.75 -17.24 4.33
N ILE A 560 -5.59 -16.69 4.68
CA ILE A 560 -4.41 -16.67 3.78
C ILE A 560 -4.05 -18.07 3.26
N ASN A 561 -4.16 -19.09 4.12
CA ASN A 561 -3.82 -20.46 3.77
C ASN A 561 -4.90 -21.22 2.97
N ASN A 562 -6.14 -20.72 2.97
CA ASN A 562 -7.29 -21.44 2.40
C ASN A 562 -8.06 -20.62 1.35
N THR A 563 -7.68 -19.36 1.12
CA THR A 563 -8.39 -18.47 0.20
C THR A 563 -8.36 -19.01 -1.23
N PRO A 564 -9.50 -19.02 -1.93
CA PRO A 564 -9.57 -19.39 -3.35
C PRO A 564 -9.12 -18.24 -4.26
N GLN A 565 -8.83 -17.07 -3.70
CA GLN A 565 -8.44 -15.89 -4.45
C GLN A 565 -7.05 -16.05 -5.07
N THR A 566 -6.88 -15.53 -6.29
CA THR A 566 -5.62 -15.62 -7.05
C THR A 566 -5.03 -14.25 -7.38
N ILE A 567 -5.39 -13.24 -6.60
CA ILE A 567 -4.98 -11.84 -6.78
C ILE A 567 -4.17 -11.37 -5.55
N PRO A 568 -3.55 -10.18 -5.59
CA PRO A 568 -2.83 -9.64 -4.44
C PRO A 568 -3.69 -9.60 -3.17
N TYR A 569 -3.01 -9.62 -2.01
CA TYR A 569 -3.63 -9.69 -0.67
C TYR A 569 -4.79 -8.69 -0.54
N GLY A 570 -6.01 -9.23 -0.47
CA GLY A 570 -7.25 -8.48 -0.36
C GLY A 570 -7.60 -8.19 1.09
N ASP A 571 -8.35 -7.11 1.28
CA ASP A 571 -8.80 -6.60 2.57
C ASP A 571 -10.31 -6.82 2.81
N LEU A 572 -11.09 -7.11 1.76
CA LEU A 572 -12.53 -7.37 1.86
C LEU A 572 -12.83 -8.82 1.42
N ILE A 573 -13.31 -9.61 2.37
CA ILE A 573 -13.45 -11.06 2.26
C ILE A 573 -14.92 -11.45 2.42
N ASP A 574 -15.40 -12.36 1.57
CA ASP A 574 -16.69 -13.00 1.77
C ASP A 574 -16.58 -14.05 2.89
N GLY A 575 -17.26 -13.85 4.03
CA GLY A 575 -17.12 -14.71 5.21
C GLY A 575 -17.75 -16.10 5.09
N ASP A 576 -18.56 -16.34 4.06
CA ASP A 576 -19.14 -17.67 3.81
C ASP A 576 -18.22 -18.54 2.95
N THR A 577 -17.49 -17.92 2.00
CA THR A 577 -16.68 -18.63 1.00
C THR A 577 -15.17 -18.43 1.14
N GLY A 578 -14.74 -17.40 1.87
CA GLY A 578 -13.36 -16.90 1.89
C GLY A 578 -12.94 -16.27 0.56
N GLY A 579 -13.86 -16.17 -0.41
CA GLY A 579 -13.61 -15.70 -1.76
C GLY A 579 -13.82 -14.19 -1.91
N TYR A 580 -14.15 -13.78 -3.13
CA TYR A 580 -14.44 -12.39 -3.45
C TYR A 580 -15.86 -12.00 -3.04
N THR A 581 -16.00 -10.80 -2.48
CA THR A 581 -17.29 -10.11 -2.45
C THR A 581 -17.59 -9.51 -3.85
N PRO A 582 -18.76 -8.90 -4.09
CA PRO A 582 -19.00 -8.15 -5.32
C PRO A 582 -17.94 -7.06 -5.58
N ASN A 583 -17.43 -6.45 -4.51
CA ASN A 583 -16.33 -5.49 -4.55
C ASN A 583 -15.00 -6.24 -4.38
N GLN A 584 -14.21 -6.28 -5.45
CA GLN A 584 -12.98 -7.06 -5.48
C GLN A 584 -11.79 -6.19 -5.10
N PHE A 585 -11.65 -5.87 -3.82
CA PHE A 585 -10.51 -5.10 -3.31
C PHE A 585 -9.23 -5.91 -3.35
N ARG A 586 -8.17 -5.29 -3.88
CA ARG A 586 -6.88 -5.93 -4.19
C ARG A 586 -5.78 -4.92 -3.97
N ALA A 587 -4.69 -5.34 -3.34
CA ALA A 587 -3.49 -4.51 -3.21
C ALA A 587 -3.73 -3.13 -2.55
N ARG A 588 -4.81 -2.95 -1.77
CA ARG A 588 -5.12 -1.66 -1.11
C ARG A 588 -4.09 -1.30 -0.04
N PRO A 589 -3.71 -0.02 0.12
CA PRO A 589 -2.80 0.42 1.18
C PRO A 589 -3.40 0.36 2.59
N VAL A 590 -4.71 0.13 2.73
CA VAL A 590 -5.37 -0.10 4.03
C VAL A 590 -4.76 -1.26 4.83
N MET A 591 -4.02 -2.16 4.17
CA MET A 591 -3.29 -3.24 4.82
C MET A 591 -2.16 -2.78 5.74
N GLY A 592 -1.84 -1.47 5.79
CA GLY A 592 -1.07 -0.89 6.88
C GLY A 592 -1.71 -1.16 8.26
N GLY A 593 -3.03 -1.39 8.30
CA GLY A 593 -3.79 -1.71 9.50
C GLY A 593 -3.36 -3.01 10.17
N MET A 594 -2.68 -3.90 9.42
CA MET A 594 -2.05 -5.10 9.99
C MET A 594 -1.03 -4.78 11.08
N PHE A 595 -0.49 -3.57 11.14
CA PHE A 595 0.50 -3.15 12.13
C PHE A 595 -0.13 -2.51 13.39
N SER A 596 -1.45 -2.59 13.55
CA SER A 596 -2.20 -1.97 14.66
C SER A 596 -1.62 -2.30 16.05
N LEU A 597 -1.22 -3.55 16.33
CA LEU A 597 -0.64 -3.91 17.63
C LEU A 597 0.71 -3.21 17.88
N LEU A 598 1.50 -2.97 16.83
CA LEU A 598 2.82 -2.33 16.93
C LEU A 598 2.72 -0.80 16.97
N ALA A 599 1.61 -0.25 16.49
CA ALA A 599 1.38 1.17 16.49
C ALA A 599 0.80 1.69 17.80
N LEU A 600 0.32 0.86 18.74
CA LEU A 600 -0.14 1.37 20.03
C LEU A 600 1.02 1.93 20.90
N PRO A 601 0.79 2.97 21.74
CA PRO A 601 1.82 3.60 22.59
C PRO A 601 2.45 2.72 23.68
#